data_AF-A0A8T5BAR4-F1
#
_entry.id   AF-A0A8T5BAR4-F1
#
_cell.length_a   1.000
_cell.length_b   1.000
_cell.length_c   1.000
_cell.angle_alpha   90.00
_cell.angle_beta   90.00
_cell.angle_gamma   90.00
#
_symmetry.space_group_name_H-M   'P 1'
#
loop_
_entity.id
_entity.type
_entity.pdbx_description
1 polymer ?
#
loop_
_entity_poly.entity_id
_entity_poly.type
_entity_poly.pdbx_seq_one_letter_code
_entity_poly.pdbx_strand_id
1 'polypeptide(L)' 'MNYIVFICPRCGLARYAKEGQKTAKCLGCGYQIQINPQKIRIIAKAENMEEAINIVKFYKIRGKHSLEFSRADD' A
#
# COMPACT_ATOMS: atom_id res chain seq x y z
N MET A 1 5.68 -14.16 5.69
CA MET A 1 4.27 -13.75 5.94
C MET A 1 3.93 -12.77 4.85
N ASN A 2 3.02 -13.10 3.94
CA ASN A 2 2.82 -12.27 2.75
C ASN A 2 1.96 -11.04 3.07
N TYR A 3 2.30 -9.95 2.41
CA TYR A 3 1.63 -8.66 2.47
C TYR A 3 1.19 -8.28 1.07
N ILE A 4 0.06 -7.60 0.99
CA ILE A 4 -0.46 -7.06 -0.25
C ILE A 4 -0.59 -5.56 -0.13
N VAL A 5 -0.12 -4.86 -1.15
CA VAL A 5 -0.19 -3.41 -1.25
C VAL A 5 -1.26 -3.05 -2.27
N PHE A 6 -2.21 -2.24 -1.86
CA PHE A 6 -3.37 -1.84 -2.65
C PHE A 6 -3.68 -0.37 -2.48
N ILE A 7 -4.42 0.18 -3.43
CA ILE A 7 -4.87 1.57 -3.39
C ILE A 7 -6.30 1.62 -2.89
N CYS A 8 -6.59 2.57 -2.00
CA CYS A 8 -7.96 2.86 -1.60
C CYS A 8 -8.76 3.39 -2.81
N PRO A 9 -9.85 2.73 -3.22
CA PRO A 9 -10.63 3.15 -4.39
C PRO A 9 -11.32 4.51 -4.20
N ARG A 10 -11.49 4.96 -2.95
CA ARG A 10 -12.18 6.22 -2.66
C ARG A 10 -11.25 7.43 -2.61
N CYS A 11 -10.08 7.31 -1.97
CA CYS A 11 -9.17 8.44 -1.76
C CYS A 11 -7.81 8.31 -2.47
N GLY A 12 -7.55 7.20 -3.16
CA GLY A 12 -6.28 6.99 -3.87
C GLY A 12 -5.07 6.72 -2.97
N LEU A 13 -5.25 6.59 -1.65
CA LEU A 13 -4.15 6.32 -0.73
C LEU A 13 -3.66 4.88 -0.87
N ALA A 14 -2.37 4.69 -1.15
CA ALA A 14 -1.73 3.38 -1.12
C ALA A 14 -1.58 2.87 0.31
N ARG A 15 -1.82 1.58 0.51
CA ARG A 15 -1.64 0.94 1.80
C ARG A 15 -1.35 -0.55 1.68
N TYR A 16 -0.72 -1.13 2.69
CA TYR A 16 -0.50 -2.55 2.81
C TYR A 16 -1.44 -3.21 3.83
N ALA A 17 -1.68 -4.50 3.67
CA ALA A 17 -2.28 -5.37 4.66
C ALA A 17 -1.68 -6.78 4.56
N LYS A 18 -1.86 -7.60 5.60
CA LYS A 18 -1.48 -9.02 5.55
C LYS A 18 -2.39 -9.76 4.56
N GLU A 19 -1.79 -10.62 3.75
CA GLU A 19 -2.52 -11.53 2.88
C GLU A 19 -3.41 -12.44 3.74
N GLY A 20 -4.71 -12.50 3.43
CA GLY A 20 -5.72 -13.23 4.22
C GLY A 20 -6.63 -12.35 5.10
N GLN A 21 -6.31 -11.07 5.30
CA GLN A 21 -7.27 -10.13 5.90
C GLN A 21 -8.43 -9.91 4.92
N LYS A 22 -9.69 -10.05 5.39
CA LYS A 22 -10.88 -9.89 4.55
C LYS A 22 -11.26 -8.43 4.33
N THR A 23 -10.96 -7.57 5.29
CA THR A 23 -11.30 -6.14 5.25
C THR A 23 -10.21 -5.29 5.89
N ALA A 24 -10.00 -4.09 5.39
CA ALA A 24 -9.12 -3.09 5.97
C ALA A 24 -9.78 -1.70 5.96
N LYS A 25 -9.70 -0.97 7.07
CA LYS A 25 -10.27 0.37 7.16
C LYS A 25 -9.28 1.43 6.69
N CYS A 26 -9.63 2.23 5.68
CA CYS A 26 -8.86 3.38 5.25
C CYS A 26 -8.70 4.40 6.40
N LEU A 27 -7.48 4.84 6.65
CA LEU A 27 -7.06 5.74 7.73
C LEU A 27 -7.06 7.19 7.23
N GLY A 28 -7.05 7.37 5.90
CA GLY A 28 -7.21 8.68 5.28
C GLY A 28 -8.67 9.10 5.20
N CYS A 29 -9.55 8.24 4.68
CA CYS A 29 -10.96 8.59 4.42
C CYS A 29 -11.99 7.82 5.25
N GLY A 30 -11.56 6.91 6.13
CA GLY A 30 -12.47 6.09 6.95
C GLY A 30 -13.16 4.93 6.22
N TYR A 31 -13.02 4.82 4.90
CA TYR A 31 -13.70 3.80 4.08
C TYR A 31 -13.27 2.37 4.42
N GLN A 32 -14.22 1.45 4.59
CA GLN A 32 -13.94 0.03 4.78
C GLN A 32 -13.67 -0.65 3.43
N ILE A 33 -12.41 -0.98 3.18
CA ILE A 33 -11.93 -1.61 1.96
C ILE A 33 -12.06 -3.12 2.14
N GLN A 34 -12.83 -3.77 1.27
CA GLN A 34 -12.84 -5.23 1.19
C GLN A 34 -11.58 -5.68 0.47
N ILE A 35 -10.72 -6.42 1.17
CA ILE A 35 -9.52 -6.97 0.59
C ILE A 35 -9.93 -8.22 -0.20
N ASN A 36 -10.47 -7.99 -1.38
CA ASN A 36 -10.78 -9.02 -2.35
C ASN A 36 -9.98 -8.72 -3.63
N PRO A 37 -9.03 -9.58 -4.03
CA PRO A 37 -8.16 -9.34 -5.19
C PRO A 37 -8.92 -9.06 -6.49
N GLN A 38 -10.19 -9.45 -6.59
CA GLN A 38 -11.04 -9.16 -7.74
C GLN A 38 -11.68 -7.76 -7.71
N LYS A 39 -11.80 -7.14 -6.53
CA LYS A 39 -12.48 -5.85 -6.33
C LYS A 39 -11.54 -4.70 -5.98
N ILE A 40 -10.35 -5.00 -5.45
CA ILE A 40 -9.35 -3.97 -5.10
C ILE A 40 -8.19 -3.94 -6.09
N ARG A 41 -7.71 -2.73 -6.35
CA ARG A 41 -6.52 -2.52 -7.17
C ARG A 41 -5.28 -2.80 -6.34
N ILE A 42 -4.82 -4.05 -6.39
CA ILE A 42 -3.53 -4.47 -5.84
C ILE A 42 -2.44 -3.93 -6.77
N ILE A 43 -1.49 -3.20 -6.21
CA ILE A 43 -0.36 -2.62 -6.93
C ILE A 43 0.90 -3.46 -6.80
N ALA A 44 1.06 -4.16 -5.67
CA ALA A 44 2.19 -5.03 -5.42
C ALA A 44 1.85 -6.05 -4.35
N LYS A 45 2.65 -7.11 -4.28
CA LYS A 45 2.73 -8.03 -3.15
C LYS A 45 4.13 -7.95 -2.58
N ALA A 46 4.25 -8.11 -1.28
CA ALA A 46 5.50 -8.06 -0.54
C ALA A 46 5.60 -9.30 0.35
N GLU A 47 6.77 -9.91 0.42
CA GLU A 47 6.97 -11.11 1.22
C GLU A 47 7.27 -10.79 2.69
N ASN A 48 7.68 -9.53 2.94
CA ASN A 48 8.08 -9.00 4.24
C ASN A 48 7.45 -7.61 4.51
N MET A 49 7.39 -7.23 5.78
CA MET A 49 6.78 -5.95 6.19
C MET A 49 7.54 -4.74 5.65
N GLU A 50 8.87 -4.78 5.67
CA GLU A 50 9.73 -3.68 5.21
C GLU A 50 9.50 -3.37 3.74
N GLU A 51 9.41 -4.41 2.91
CA GLU A 51 9.15 -4.29 1.48
C GLU A 51 7.76 -3.66 1.22
N ALA A 52 6.74 -4.08 1.98
CA ALA A 52 5.40 -3.50 1.91
C ALA A 52 5.39 -2.01 2.28
N ILE A 53 6.14 -1.62 3.32
CA ILE A 53 6.30 -0.22 3.73
C ILE A 53 7.02 0.58 2.64
N ASN A 54 8.09 0.03 2.06
CA ASN A 54 8.87 0.69 1.02
C ASN A 54 8.02 0.97 -0.22
N ILE A 55 7.22 0.00 -0.67
CA ILE A 55 6.30 0.16 -1.79
C ILE A 55 5.26 1.24 -1.49
N VAL A 56 4.67 1.27 -0.29
CA VAL A 56 3.70 2.30 0.09
C VAL A 56 4.34 3.69 0.12
N LYS A 57 5.56 3.82 0.66
CA LYS A 57 6.33 5.07 0.65
C LYS A 57 6.57 5.53 -0.79
N PHE A 58 7.07 4.65 -1.64
CA PHE A 58 7.33 4.93 -3.06
C PHE A 58 6.06 5.42 -3.79
N TYR A 59 4.92 4.77 -3.52
CA TYR A 59 3.65 5.15 -4.14
C TYR A 59 3.10 6.48 -3.61
N LYS A 60 3.33 6.80 -2.33
CA LYS A 60 2.93 8.08 -1.72
C LYS A 60 3.68 9.25 -2.36
N ILE A 61 4.95 9.05 -2.74
CA ILE A 61 5.82 10.08 -3.35
C ILE A 61 5.31 10.45 -4.75
N ARG A 62 4.82 9.49 -5.56
CA ARG A 62 4.31 9.79 -6.90
C ARG A 62 3.01 10.62 -6.93
N GLY A 63 2.27 10.70 -5.81
CA GLY A 63 1.02 11.46 -5.72
C GLY A 63 1.17 12.95 -5.34
N LYS A 64 2.34 13.35 -4.83
CA LYS A 64 2.65 14.74 -4.48
C LYS A 64 4.15 14.98 -4.67
N HIS A 65 4.53 15.45 -5.86
CA HIS A 65 5.80 16.12 -6.16
C HIS A 65 7.08 15.29 -5.89
N SER A 66 7.93 15.20 -6.91
CA SER A 66 9.29 14.68 -6.86
C SER A 66 10.03 15.03 -5.56
N LEU A 67 10.74 14.09 -4.93
CA LEU A 67 12.21 14.13 -4.78
C LEU A 67 12.76 12.93 -3.99
N GLU A 68 13.91 12.48 -4.50
CA GLU A 68 15.05 11.83 -3.84
C GLU A 68 14.88 10.48 -3.15
N PHE A 69 15.26 9.47 -3.94
CA PHE A 69 15.98 8.29 -3.49
C PHE A 69 17.24 8.72 -2.72
N SER A 70 17.18 8.82 -1.40
CA SER A 70 18.40 8.66 -0.60
C SER A 70 18.64 7.16 -0.45
N ARG A 71 19.49 6.67 -1.35
CA ARG A 71 20.23 5.42 -1.24
C ARG A 71 20.78 5.32 0.20
N ALA A 72 20.51 4.21 0.87
CA ALA A 72 21.30 3.85 2.05
C ALA A 72 22.68 3.46 1.52
N ASP A 73 23.68 4.30 1.75
CA ASP A 73 25.08 3.95 1.61
C ASP A 73 25.61 3.58 3.02
N ASP A 74 26.06 2.33 3.11
CA ASP A 74 26.94 1.62 4.07
C ASP A 74 26.87 1.96 5.58
#